data_AF-A0A659RMN5-F1
#
_entry.id   AF-A0A659RMN5-F1
#
_cell.length_a   1.000
_cell.length_b   1.000
_cell.length_c   1.000
_cell.angle_alpha   90.00
_cell.angle_beta   90.00
_cell.angle_gamma   90.00
#
_symmetry.space_group_name_H-M   'P 1'
#
loop_
_entity.id
_entity.type
_entity.pdbx_description
1 polymer ?
#
loop_
_entity_poly.entity_id
_entity_poly.type
_entity_poly.pdbx_seq_one_letter_code
_entity_poly.pdbx_strand_id
1 'polypeptide(L)' 'AAGSALVSGDAVIRSPRSVPLLTGLDFGHEQRTVTLPIGANATLKNTRQGTQLTLSGHPTLQL' A
#
# COMPACT_ATOMS: atom_id res chain seq x y z
N ALA A 1 17.70 -7.97 7.23
CA ALA A 1 16.47 -8.76 7.03
C ALA A 1 16.11 -8.68 5.56
N ALA A 2 16.13 -9.82 4.85
CA ALA A 2 15.90 -9.87 3.42
C ALA A 2 14.40 -9.72 3.15
N GLY A 3 13.99 -8.62 2.52
CA GLY A 3 12.63 -8.46 2.00
C GLY A 3 12.39 -9.53 0.94
N SER A 4 11.45 -10.44 1.19
CA SER A 4 11.08 -11.52 0.30
C SER A 4 10.41 -10.95 -0.94
N ALA A 5 11.17 -10.82 -2.03
CA ALA A 5 10.66 -10.36 -3.30
C ALA A 5 9.77 -11.44 -3.95
N LEU A 6 8.45 -11.26 -3.87
CA LEU A 6 7.47 -12.07 -4.59
C LEU A 6 7.39 -11.66 -6.08
N VAL A 7 8.49 -11.80 -6.80
CA VAL A 7 8.57 -11.33 -8.20
C VAL A 7 7.68 -12.15 -9.15
N SER A 8 7.44 -13.44 -8.83
CA SER A 8 6.65 -14.34 -9.69
C SER A 8 5.13 -14.15 -9.57
N GLY A 9 4.60 -13.76 -8.40
CA GLY A 9 3.16 -13.55 -8.22
C GLY A 9 2.67 -12.26 -8.88
N ASP A 10 3.49 -11.22 -8.82
CA ASP A 10 3.24 -9.93 -9.45
C ASP A 10 3.04 -10.01 -10.97
N ALA A 11 3.81 -10.84 -11.67
CA ALA A 11 3.76 -10.96 -13.12
C ALA A 11 2.42 -11.53 -13.62
N VAL A 12 1.80 -12.44 -12.86
CA VAL A 12 0.50 -13.05 -13.20
C VAL A 12 -0.66 -12.05 -12.99
N ILE A 13 -0.60 -11.25 -11.92
CA ILE A 13 -1.63 -10.26 -11.58
C ILE A 13 -1.54 -9.01 -12.49
N ARG A 14 -0.38 -8.73 -13.10
CA ARG A 14 -0.12 -7.63 -14.06
C ARG A 14 -0.65 -7.87 -15.48
N SER A 15 -1.64 -8.76 -15.66
CA SER A 15 -2.44 -8.75 -16.91
C SER A 15 -3.03 -7.34 -17.11
N PRO A 16 -3.19 -6.85 -18.36
CA PRO A 16 -3.63 -5.47 -18.58
C PRO A 16 -4.97 -5.23 -17.87
N ARG A 17 -4.93 -4.39 -16.83
CA ARG A 17 -6.06 -4.05 -15.98
C ARG A 17 -6.29 -2.56 -16.07
N SER A 18 -7.54 -2.14 -16.05
CA SER A 18 -7.90 -0.72 -16.10
C SER A 18 -7.51 0.08 -14.84
N VAL A 19 -6.86 -0.56 -13.86
CA VAL A 19 -6.51 0.03 -12.56
C VAL A 19 -5.04 -0.28 -12.25
N PRO A 20 -4.24 0.72 -11.82
CA PRO A 20 -2.83 0.53 -11.53
C PRO A 20 -2.61 -0.38 -10.31
N LEU A 21 -1.63 -1.28 -10.41
CA LEU A 21 -1.15 -2.10 -9.31
C LEU A 21 0.16 -1.51 -8.78
N LEU A 22 0.22 -1.20 -7.48
CA LEU A 22 1.42 -0.77 -6.78
C LEU A 22 1.79 -1.79 -5.71
N THR A 23 3.09 -2.02 -5.54
CA THR A 23 3.65 -2.96 -4.57
C THR A 23 4.66 -2.24 -3.65
N GLY A 24 5.13 -2.94 -2.61
CA GLY A 24 6.17 -2.42 -1.71
C GLY A 24 5.66 -1.57 -0.55
N LEU A 25 4.36 -1.66 -0.21
CA LEU A 25 3.86 -1.12 1.05
C LEU A 25 4.26 -2.06 2.20
N ASP A 26 4.92 -1.52 3.22
CA ASP A 26 5.25 -2.23 4.47
C ASP A 26 3.97 -2.48 5.29
N PHE A 27 3.17 -3.48 4.89
CA PHE A 27 1.94 -3.88 5.55
C PHE A 27 1.80 -5.41 5.52
N GLY A 28 1.53 -6.02 6.67
CA GLY A 28 1.33 -7.46 6.78
C GLY A 28 1.92 -8.04 8.07
N HIS A 29 2.66 -9.14 7.92
CA HIS A 29 3.17 -9.96 9.02
C HIS A 29 4.61 -9.65 9.42
N GLU A 30 5.22 -8.62 8.83
CA GLU A 30 6.56 -8.15 9.18
C GLU A 30 6.50 -7.19 10.39
N GLN A 31 7.61 -7.10 11.13
CA GLN A 31 7.70 -6.20 12.29
C GLN A 31 7.48 -4.73 11.90
N ARG A 32 7.94 -4.33 10.71
CA ARG A 32 7.67 -3.02 10.13
C ARG A 32 6.35 -3.10 9.37
N THR A 33 5.29 -2.62 9.99
CA THR A 33 3.94 -2.59 9.41
C THR A 33 3.26 -1.26 9.71
N VAL A 34 2.58 -0.69 8.74
CA VAL A 34 1.74 0.50 8.93
C VAL A 34 0.34 0.11 9.43
N THR A 35 -0.39 1.05 10.03
CA THR A 35 -1.81 0.86 10.31
C THR A 35 -2.66 1.39 9.16
N LEU A 36 -3.54 0.55 8.62
CA LEU A 36 -4.51 0.95 7.60
C LEU A 36 -5.91 0.99 8.21
N PRO A 37 -6.53 2.19 8.37
CA PRO A 37 -7.90 2.30 8.82
C PRO A 37 -8.85 1.88 7.70
N ILE A 38 -9.36 0.65 7.80
CA ILE A 38 -10.29 0.10 6.80
C ILE A 38 -11.61 0.88 6.81
N GLY A 39 -12.09 1.25 5.62
CA GLY A 39 -13.27 2.09 5.44
C GLY A 39 -12.98 3.59 5.40
N ALA A 40 -11.73 4.01 5.62
CA ALA A 40 -11.31 5.40 5.47
C ALA A 40 -11.26 5.84 3.99
N ASN A 41 -11.34 7.15 3.77
CA ASN A 41 -11.04 7.72 2.46
C ASN A 41 -9.53 7.69 2.21
N ALA A 42 -9.15 7.34 0.98
CA ALA A 42 -7.74 7.21 0.60
C ALA A 42 -7.45 7.93 -0.73
N THR A 43 -6.32 8.63 -0.78
CA THR A 43 -5.74 9.16 -2.02
C THR A 43 -4.35 8.56 -2.22
N LEU A 44 -4.13 7.92 -3.37
CA LEU A 44 -2.85 7.35 -3.76
C LEU A 44 -2.19 8.24 -4.82
N LYS A 45 -0.98 8.73 -4.54
CA LYS A 45 -0.17 9.52 -5.47
C LYS A 45 1.15 8.80 -5.74
N ASN A 46 1.40 8.47 -7.00
CA ASN A 46 2.65 7.87 -7.44
C ASN A 46 3.38 8.83 -8.37
N THR A 47 4.59 9.24 -7.99
CA THR A 47 5.42 10.18 -8.76
C THR A 47 6.82 9.62 -8.95
N ARG A 48 7.65 10.30 -9.75
CA ARG A 48 9.08 9.95 -9.87
C ARG A 48 9.86 10.06 -8.55
N GLN A 49 9.36 10.82 -7.57
CA GLN A 49 9.99 11.00 -6.26
C GLN A 49 9.59 9.91 -5.25
N GLY A 50 8.56 9.12 -5.57
CA GLY A 50 8.03 8.07 -4.70
C GLY A 50 6.51 8.02 -4.68
N THR A 51 6.02 7.13 -3.81
CA THR A 51 4.61 6.81 -3.63
C THR A 51 4.13 7.32 -2.27
N GLN A 52 2.96 7.94 -2.24
CA GLN A 52 2.31 8.41 -1.03
C GLN A 52 0.86 7.93 -0.99
N LEU A 53 0.47 7.37 0.15
CA LEU A 53 -0.92 7.01 0.48
C LEU A 53 -1.39 7.93 1.61
N THR A 54 -2.36 8.79 1.32
CA THR A 54 -2.97 9.70 2.31
C THR A 54 -4.33 9.15 2.73
N LEU A 55 -4.54 9.00 4.04
CA LEU A 55 -5.73 8.40 4.64
C LEU A 55 -6.47 9.43 5.50
N SER A 56 -7.78 9.55 5.35
CA SER A 56 -8.59 10.55 6.05
C SER A 56 -9.99 10.05 6.38
N GLY A 57 -10.69 10.77 7.26
CA GLY A 57 -12.07 10.45 7.64
C GLY A 57 -12.23 9.21 8.54
N HIS A 58 -11.14 8.66 9.06
CA HIS A 58 -11.20 7.62 10.09
C HIS A 58 -11.32 8.24 11.49
N PRO A 59 -11.99 7.57 12.45
CA PRO A 59 -12.02 8.01 13.83
C PRO A 59 -10.62 8.17 14.42
N THR A 60 -10.42 9.20 15.22
CA THR A 60 -9.15 9.50 15.89
C THR A 60 -9.38 9.64 17.38
N LEU A 61 -8.33 9.35 18.17
CA LEU A 61 -8.34 9.63 19.59
C LEU A 61 -8.45 11.15 19.79
N GLN A 62 -9.43 11.59 20.56
CA GLN A 62 -9.54 12.97 21.03
C GLN A 62 -8.84 13.01 22.39
N LEU A 63 -7.83 13.89 22.54
CA LEU A 63 -7.11 14.10 23.80
C LEU A 63 -7.71 15.26 24.59
#